data_AF-A0A7S0W7T4-F1
#
_entry.id   AF-A0A7S0W7T4-F1
#
_cell.length_a   1.000
_cell.length_b   1.000
_cell.length_c   1.000
_cell.angle_alpha   90.00
_cell.angle_beta   90.00
_cell.angle_gamma   90.00
#
_symmetry.space_group_name_H-M   'P 1'
#
loop_
_entity.id
_entity.type
_entity.pdbx_description
1 polymer ?
#
loop_
_entity_poly.entity_id
_entity_poly.type
_entity_poly.pdbx_seq_one_letter_code
_entity_poly.pdbx_strand_id
1 'polypeptide(L)'
;AMRFRPCIDLHNGVVKQIVGGTLSDDSSAAPKENFAADKPSSYYAEMYKADNLPGGHVIALGPGNEEAALAALRAYPGGMHMGGGVNPGNAKKFLDAGASHVIVTSYVFKDGRLDWDKLEELLQAVGKERL
;
A
#
# COMPACT_ATOMS: atom_id res chain seq x y z
N ALA A 1 12.47 18.03 11.56
CA ALA A 1 11.23 18.03 12.36
C ALA A 1 10.54 16.67 12.21
N MET A 2 9.91 16.17 13.28
CA MET A 2 9.10 14.95 13.24
C MET A 2 7.91 15.16 12.29
N ARG A 3 7.58 14.16 11.47
CA ARG A 3 6.42 14.17 10.57
C ARG A 3 5.50 13.00 10.92
N PHE A 4 4.21 13.28 11.07
CA PHE A 4 3.19 12.25 11.17
C PHE A 4 2.88 11.71 9.76
N ARG A 5 2.81 10.38 9.61
CA ARG A 5 2.51 9.71 8.33
C ARG A 5 1.35 8.74 8.53
N PRO A 6 0.15 9.04 8.00
CA PRO A 6 -1.01 8.19 8.19
C PRO A 6 -0.94 6.91 7.35
N CYS A 7 -1.71 5.89 7.75
CA CYS A 7 -1.83 4.61 7.04
C CYS A 7 -3.29 4.32 6.66
N ILE A 8 -3.51 3.75 5.48
CA ILE A 8 -4.77 3.11 5.06
C ILE A 8 -4.48 1.65 4.75
N ASP A 9 -4.79 0.76 5.69
CA ASP A 9 -4.69 -0.68 5.51
C ASP A 9 -5.97 -1.21 4.83
N LEU A 10 -5.80 -1.96 3.74
CA LEU A 10 -6.87 -2.49 2.92
C LEU A 10 -6.86 -4.01 2.96
N HIS A 11 -8.02 -4.62 3.25
CA HIS A 11 -8.21 -6.07 3.09
C HIS A 11 -9.57 -6.33 2.44
N ASN A 12 -9.58 -7.08 1.33
CA ASN A 12 -10.75 -7.31 0.48
C ASN A 12 -11.47 -6.01 0.07
N GLY A 13 -10.70 -4.96 -0.24
CA GLY A 13 -11.22 -3.68 -0.70
C GLY A 13 -11.79 -2.77 0.39
N VAL A 14 -11.74 -3.18 1.65
CA VAL A 14 -12.27 -2.44 2.80
C VAL A 14 -11.12 -1.91 3.65
N VAL A 15 -11.27 -0.67 4.13
CA VAL A 15 -10.33 -0.11 5.12
C VAL A 15 -10.51 -0.88 6.42
N LYS A 16 -9.44 -1.50 6.89
CA LYS A 16 -9.47 -2.26 8.14
C LYS A 16 -8.42 -1.74 9.11
N GLN A 17 -8.73 -1.81 10.39
CA GLN A 17 -7.72 -1.70 11.43
C GLN A 17 -7.43 -3.10 11.94
N ILE A 18 -6.21 -3.57 11.70
CA ILE A 18 -5.74 -4.85 12.25
C ILE A 18 -4.85 -4.54 13.46
N VAL A 19 -5.09 -5.24 14.57
CA VAL A 19 -4.24 -5.15 15.77
C VAL A 19 -3.74 -6.55 16.08
N GLY A 20 -2.48 -6.81 15.72
CA GLY A 20 -1.80 -8.08 15.92
C GLY A 20 -2.19 -9.20 14.93
N GLY A 21 -1.23 -10.07 14.63
CA GLY A 21 -1.42 -11.29 13.83
C GLY A 21 -0.70 -11.26 12.47
N THR A 22 -0.31 -12.45 11.99
CA THR A 22 0.14 -12.68 10.61
C THR A 22 -1.09 -12.91 9.75
N LEU A 23 -1.22 -12.20 8.64
CA LEU A 23 -2.25 -12.49 7.64
C LEU A 23 -1.85 -13.79 6.95
N SER A 24 -2.61 -14.86 7.17
CA SER A 24 -2.44 -16.11 6.44
C SER A 24 -3.57 -16.24 5.41
N ASP A 25 -3.21 -16.54 4.17
CA ASP A 25 -4.19 -16.91 3.13
C ASP A 25 -4.73 -18.33 3.37
N ASP A 26 -4.09 -19.13 4.24
CA ASP A 26 -4.63 -20.41 4.71
C ASP A 26 -5.80 -20.18 5.67
N SER A 27 -6.96 -20.67 5.27
CA SER A 27 -8.28 -20.51 5.91
C SER A 27 -8.41 -21.07 7.35
N SER A 28 -7.32 -21.45 8.01
CA SER A 28 -7.31 -22.01 9.38
C SER A 28 -7.01 -20.97 10.46
N ALA A 29 -6.49 -19.80 10.11
CA ALA A 29 -6.26 -18.69 11.04
C ALA A 29 -6.52 -17.34 10.32
N ALA A 30 -7.79 -17.07 10.02
CA ALA A 30 -8.18 -15.73 9.57
C ALA A 30 -7.69 -14.69 10.61
N PRO A 31 -7.06 -13.59 10.17
CA PRO A 31 -6.66 -12.53 11.08
C PRO A 31 -7.88 -12.07 11.88
N LYS A 32 -7.70 -11.82 13.18
CA LYS A 32 -8.81 -11.33 14.01
C LYS A 32 -9.16 -9.91 13.56
N GLU A 33 -10.21 -9.80 12.75
CA GLU A 33 -10.72 -8.52 12.27
C GLU A 33 -11.32 -7.74 13.44
N ASN A 34 -10.63 -6.69 13.88
CA ASN A 34 -11.10 -5.90 15.03
C ASN A 34 -12.07 -4.79 14.60
N PHE A 35 -11.91 -4.24 13.39
CA PHE A 35 -12.80 -3.22 12.84
C PHE A 35 -12.70 -3.12 11.31
N ALA A 36 -13.85 -3.10 10.65
CA ALA A 36 -13.99 -2.74 9.24
C ALA A 36 -14.64 -1.36 9.17
N ALA A 37 -14.07 -0.45 8.39
CA ALA A 37 -14.56 0.91 8.32
C ALA A 37 -15.72 1.05 7.34
N ASP A 38 -16.71 1.87 7.69
CA ASP A 38 -17.88 2.14 6.84
C ASP A 38 -17.57 3.09 5.67
N LYS A 39 -16.44 3.81 5.75
CA LYS A 39 -16.04 4.82 4.76
C LYS A 39 -15.08 4.22 3.74
N PRO A 40 -15.17 4.64 2.46
CA PRO A 40 -14.23 4.19 1.44
C PRO A 40 -12.82 4.70 1.71
N SER A 41 -11.82 4.05 1.13
CA SER A 41 -10.41 4.45 1.24
C SER A 41 -10.14 5.90 0.78
N SER A 42 -10.88 6.37 -0.23
CA SER A 42 -10.80 7.76 -0.72
C SER A 42 -11.17 8.79 0.35
N TYR A 43 -12.15 8.50 1.20
CA TYR A 43 -12.56 9.40 2.28
C TYR A 43 -11.39 9.69 3.24
N TYR A 44 -10.64 8.66 3.62
CA TYR A 44 -9.48 8.83 4.49
C TYR A 44 -8.33 9.57 3.80
N ALA A 45 -8.08 9.28 2.52
CA ALA A 45 -7.08 10.00 1.75
C ALA A 45 -7.43 11.49 1.57
N GLU A 46 -8.71 11.82 1.35
CA GLU A 46 -9.20 13.21 1.29
C GLU A 46 -9.02 13.93 2.64
N MET A 47 -9.31 13.25 3.75
CA MET A 47 -9.07 13.78 5.09
C MET A 47 -7.58 14.07 5.32
N TYR A 48 -6.68 13.13 4.99
CA TYR A 48 -5.24 13.35 5.12
C TYR A 48 -4.71 14.46 4.22
N LYS A 49 -5.32 14.64 3.05
CA LYS A 49 -5.04 15.78 2.17
C LYS A 49 -5.46 17.10 2.78
N ALA A 50 -6.68 17.17 3.33
CA ALA A 50 -7.19 18.36 4.00
C ALA A 50 -6.32 18.77 5.20
N ASP A 51 -5.80 17.78 5.94
CA ASP A 51 -4.90 17.98 7.07
C ASP A 51 -3.43 18.20 6.68
N ASN A 52 -3.11 18.22 5.38
CA ASN A 52 -1.76 18.36 4.82
C ASN A 52 -0.75 17.34 5.42
N LEU A 53 -1.12 16.06 5.38
CA LEU A 53 -0.31 14.95 5.92
C LEU A 53 0.32 14.11 4.79
N PRO A 54 1.39 14.58 4.12
CA PRO A 54 2.02 13.83 3.03
C PRO A 54 2.93 12.71 3.52
N GLY A 55 3.20 11.76 2.62
CA GLY A 55 4.08 10.63 2.87
C GLY A 55 3.45 9.51 3.68
N GLY A 56 2.11 9.51 3.80
CA GLY A 56 1.35 8.37 4.32
C GLY A 56 1.39 7.18 3.35
N HIS A 57 0.83 6.05 3.74
CA HIS A 57 0.87 4.82 2.94
C HIS A 57 -0.50 4.15 2.85
N VAL A 58 -0.80 3.63 1.66
CA VAL A 58 -1.91 2.71 1.39
C VAL A 58 -1.30 1.32 1.29
N ILE A 59 -1.78 0.37 2.09
CA ILE A 59 -1.22 -0.99 2.14
C ILE A 59 -2.29 -2.00 1.77
N ALA A 60 -2.09 -2.71 0.66
CA ALA A 60 -2.91 -3.86 0.26
C ALA A 60 -2.48 -5.12 1.01
N LEU A 61 -3.36 -5.61 1.87
CA LEU A 61 -3.19 -6.83 2.65
C LEU A 61 -3.94 -7.97 1.94
N GLY A 62 -3.22 -8.71 1.09
CA GLY A 62 -3.80 -9.78 0.27
C GLY A 62 -4.50 -9.29 -1.01
N PRO A 63 -5.20 -10.19 -1.73
CA PRO A 63 -5.90 -9.86 -2.98
C PRO A 63 -7.15 -8.98 -2.76
N GLY A 64 -7.74 -8.51 -3.87
CA GLY A 64 -9.03 -7.78 -3.83
C GLY A 64 -8.95 -6.30 -3.42
N ASN A 65 -7.75 -5.73 -3.29
CA ASN A 65 -7.56 -4.36 -2.79
C ASN A 65 -7.31 -3.31 -3.88
N GLU A 66 -7.13 -3.71 -5.15
CA GLU A 66 -6.64 -2.81 -6.20
C GLU A 66 -7.53 -1.58 -6.41
N GLU A 67 -8.84 -1.76 -6.56
CA GLU A 67 -9.77 -0.64 -6.79
C GLU A 67 -9.78 0.35 -5.61
N ALA A 68 -9.81 -0.17 -4.38
CA ALA A 68 -9.76 0.65 -3.17
C ALA A 68 -8.40 1.36 -3.03
N ALA A 69 -7.29 0.73 -3.40
CA ALA A 69 -5.99 1.37 -3.41
C ALA A 69 -5.96 2.53 -4.42
N LEU A 70 -6.39 2.28 -5.65
CA LEU A 70 -6.46 3.31 -6.70
C LEU A 70 -7.36 4.47 -6.29
N ALA A 71 -8.49 4.22 -5.61
CA ALA A 71 -9.38 5.27 -5.12
C ALA A 71 -8.70 6.19 -4.10
N ALA A 72 -7.93 5.63 -3.15
CA ALA A 72 -7.17 6.43 -2.18
C ALA A 72 -6.05 7.24 -2.83
N LEU A 73 -5.30 6.63 -3.76
CA LEU A 73 -4.19 7.31 -4.45
C LEU A 73 -4.68 8.48 -5.30
N ARG A 74 -5.81 8.32 -6.01
CA ARG A 74 -6.41 9.39 -6.81
C ARG A 74 -6.98 10.52 -5.97
N ALA A 75 -7.44 10.22 -4.75
CA ALA A 75 -7.95 11.22 -3.81
C ALA A 75 -6.85 12.16 -3.29
N TYR A 76 -5.62 11.65 -3.12
CA TYR A 76 -4.46 12.45 -2.71
C TYR A 76 -3.23 12.23 -3.62
N PRO A 77 -3.25 12.75 -4.87
CA PRO A 77 -2.13 12.61 -5.79
C PRO A 77 -0.86 13.24 -5.22
N GLY A 78 0.23 12.48 -5.22
CA GLY A 78 1.53 12.85 -4.64
C GLY A 78 1.58 12.80 -3.11
N GLY A 79 0.46 12.54 -2.43
CA GLY A 79 0.37 12.53 -0.97
C GLY A 79 0.67 11.18 -0.33
N MET A 80 0.37 10.08 -1.03
CA MET A 80 0.41 8.73 -0.47
C MET A 80 1.38 7.81 -1.21
N HIS A 81 1.97 6.87 -0.48
CA HIS A 81 2.76 5.76 -1.01
C HIS A 81 1.85 4.54 -1.19
N MET A 82 2.23 3.60 -2.06
CA MET A 82 1.48 2.34 -2.26
C MET A 82 2.33 1.12 -1.93
N GLY A 83 1.88 0.27 -1.00
CA GLY A 83 2.53 -0.99 -0.64
C GLY A 83 1.58 -2.19 -0.69
N GLY A 84 2.16 -3.39 -0.71
CA GLY A 84 1.42 -4.66 -0.79
C GLY A 84 1.27 -5.15 -2.23
N GLY A 85 1.93 -6.27 -2.55
CA GLY A 85 1.87 -6.89 -3.88
C GLY A 85 2.52 -6.09 -5.04
N VAL A 86 3.32 -5.07 -4.73
CA VAL A 86 4.03 -4.26 -5.73
C VAL A 86 5.10 -5.10 -6.44
N ASN A 87 5.10 -5.03 -7.77
CA ASN A 87 6.10 -5.62 -8.66
C ASN A 87 6.24 -4.76 -9.93
N PRO A 88 7.26 -4.99 -10.79
CA PRO A 88 7.50 -4.19 -11.99
C PRO A 88 6.29 -4.10 -12.93
N GLY A 89 5.49 -5.17 -13.02
CA GLY A 89 4.32 -5.24 -13.89
C GLY A 89 3.13 -4.40 -13.43
N ASN A 90 3.05 -4.02 -12.15
CA ASN A 90 1.93 -3.22 -11.63
C ASN A 90 2.34 -1.87 -11.03
N ALA A 91 3.61 -1.64 -10.71
CA ALA A 91 4.04 -0.46 -9.97
C ALA A 91 3.67 0.85 -10.67
N LYS A 92 3.87 0.91 -12.00
CA LYS A 92 3.52 2.09 -12.79
C LYS A 92 2.04 2.46 -12.69
N LYS A 93 1.14 1.47 -12.59
CA LYS A 93 -0.31 1.69 -12.44
C LYS A 93 -0.63 2.54 -11.21
N PHE A 94 0.01 2.23 -10.08
CA PHE A 94 -0.21 2.97 -8.83
C PHE A 94 0.42 4.35 -8.85
N LEU A 95 1.61 4.45 -9.45
CA LEU A 95 2.32 5.70 -9.68
C LEU A 95 1.52 6.66 -10.59
N ASP A 96 0.91 6.16 -11.66
CA ASP A 96 0.05 6.91 -12.56
C ASP A 96 -1.27 7.31 -11.87
N ALA A 97 -1.76 6.49 -10.94
CA ALA A 97 -2.95 6.77 -10.16
C ALA A 97 -2.74 7.82 -9.05
N GLY A 98 -1.51 8.28 -8.82
CA GLY A 98 -1.21 9.34 -7.87
C GLY A 98 -0.31 8.92 -6.70
N ALA A 99 0.17 7.68 -6.63
CA ALA A 99 1.18 7.33 -5.64
C ALA A 99 2.45 8.15 -5.86
N SER A 100 2.98 8.76 -4.78
CA SER A 100 4.27 9.43 -4.85
C SER A 100 5.39 8.40 -5.04
N HIS A 101 5.34 7.33 -4.25
CA HIS A 101 6.25 6.20 -4.27
C HIS A 101 5.47 4.89 -4.19
N VAL A 102 6.06 3.81 -4.66
CA VAL A 102 5.64 2.46 -4.28
C VAL A 102 6.47 1.97 -3.09
N ILE A 103 6.05 0.89 -2.44
CA ILE A 103 6.75 0.23 -1.34
C ILE A 103 6.84 -1.23 -1.72
N VAL A 104 8.06 -1.72 -1.95
CA VAL A 104 8.29 -3.13 -2.25
C VAL A 104 8.49 -3.94 -0.98
N THR A 105 7.88 -5.13 -0.95
CA THR A 105 8.00 -6.07 0.16
C THR A 105 8.47 -7.42 -0.38
N SER A 106 7.62 -8.44 -0.38
CA SER A 106 8.00 -9.83 -0.68
C SER A 106 8.58 -10.06 -2.07
N TYR A 107 8.31 -9.18 -3.04
CA TYR A 107 8.81 -9.36 -4.41
C TYR A 107 10.35 -9.43 -4.47
N VAL A 108 11.07 -8.55 -3.77
CA VAL A 108 12.56 -8.49 -3.76
C VAL A 108 13.20 -9.44 -2.76
N PHE A 109 12.43 -10.28 -2.06
CA PHE A 109 12.98 -11.26 -1.14
C PHE A 109 12.72 -12.68 -1.65
N LYS A 110 13.75 -13.53 -1.54
CA LYS A 110 13.68 -14.96 -1.82
C LYS A 110 14.49 -15.69 -0.75
N ASP A 111 13.88 -16.68 -0.10
CA ASP A 111 14.51 -17.46 0.97
C ASP A 111 15.14 -16.60 2.09
N GLY A 112 14.46 -15.50 2.44
CA GLY A 112 14.91 -14.54 3.46
C GLY A 112 16.10 -13.67 3.05
N ARG A 113 16.51 -13.72 1.77
CA ARG A 113 17.59 -12.92 1.21
C ARG A 113 17.06 -11.93 0.19
N LEU A 114 17.71 -10.77 0.11
CA LEU A 114 17.43 -9.79 -0.94
C LEU A 114 17.87 -10.37 -2.28
N ASP A 115 16.95 -10.37 -3.23
CA ASP A 115 17.15 -10.71 -4.63
C ASP A 115 17.48 -9.41 -5.39
N TRP A 116 18.77 -9.21 -5.67
CA TRP A 116 19.27 -7.98 -6.29
C TRP A 116 18.76 -7.80 -7.72
N ASP A 117 18.59 -8.89 -8.48
CA ASP A 117 18.11 -8.84 -9.86
C ASP A 117 16.66 -8.30 -9.89
N LYS A 118 15.81 -8.77 -8.97
CA LYS A 118 14.44 -8.25 -8.82
C LYS A 118 14.39 -6.80 -8.34
N LEU A 119 15.30 -6.42 -7.44
CA LEU A 119 15.39 -5.02 -7.01
C LEU A 119 15.78 -4.13 -8.19
N GLU A 120 16.72 -4.56 -9.02
CA GLU A 120 17.13 -3.84 -10.22
C GLU A 120 15.99 -3.76 -11.25
N GLU A 121 15.25 -4.85 -11.48
CA GLU A 121 14.06 -4.86 -12.35
C GLU A 121 13.03 -3.82 -11.90
N LEU A 122 12.79 -3.73 -10.59
CA LEU A 122 11.86 -2.75 -10.04
C LEU A 122 12.39 -1.32 -10.15
N LEU A 123 13.68 -1.10 -9.87
CA LEU A 123 14.32 0.20 -10.03
C LEU A 123 14.25 0.69 -11.48
N GLN A 124 14.38 -0.20 -12.47
CA GLN A 124 14.19 0.14 -13.89
C GLN A 124 12.74 0.55 -14.18
N ALA A 125 11.76 -0.11 -13.56
CA ALA A 125 10.35 0.18 -13.78
C ALA A 125 9.87 1.50 -13.16
N VAL A 126 10.38 1.88 -11.99
CA VAL A 126 9.87 3.06 -11.24
C VAL A 126 10.88 4.18 -11.00
N GLY A 127 12.17 3.89 -11.12
CA GLY A 127 13.25 4.79 -10.73
C GLY A 127 13.47 4.82 -9.21
N LYS A 128 14.71 5.04 -8.80
CA LYS A 128 15.12 5.07 -7.38
C LYS A 128 14.35 6.10 -6.53
N GLU A 129 13.97 7.23 -7.13
CA GLU A 129 13.28 8.32 -6.43
C GLU A 129 11.79 8.03 -6.16
N ARG A 130 11.25 6.90 -6.62
CA ARG A 130 9.83 6.52 -6.46
C ARG A 130 9.63 5.09 -5.95
N LEU A 131 10.70 4.44 -5.51
CA LEU A 131 10.67 3.13 -4.84
C LEU A 131 10.70 3.28 -3.31
#